data_AF-K0T397-F1
#
_entry.id   AF-K0T397-F1
#
_cell.length_a   1.000
_cell.length_b   1.000
_cell.length_c   1.000
_cell.angle_alpha   90.00
_cell.angle_beta   90.00
_cell.angle_gamma   90.00
#
_symmetry.space_group_name_H-M   'P 1'
#
loop_
_entity.id
_entity.type
_entity.pdbx_description
1 polymer ?
#
loop_
_entity_poly.entity_id
_entity_poly.type
_entity_poly.pdbx_seq_one_letter_code
_entity_poly.pdbx_strand_id
1 'polypeptide(L)'
;MCRSTPAAKVIYFVTDRIKSDLMDRGVQDRVTVINSGVKSFERCKMGAREENDPRPAKGSYRVAQEGVHFVMPHMTKRVVSADADDFAKCLREGFLRLDSFGDVFAGKLGGLEQGSFVVALRGHENDLVRKMFLVMWRRRDVVNCFVSKIEKEAIRSKLRALGYVESSEGKEGGNGEEAPDAGAG
;
A
#
# COMPACT_ATOMS: atom_id res chain seq x y z
N MET A 1 19.83 -4.24 11.91
CA MET A 1 19.42 -3.24 12.94
C MET A 1 19.35 -1.83 12.30
N CYS A 2 18.20 -1.14 12.36
CA CYS A 2 17.98 0.14 11.65
C CYS A 2 18.66 1.36 12.33
N ARG A 3 19.42 2.16 11.57
CA ARG A 3 19.85 3.49 12.01
C ARG A 3 18.76 4.51 11.65
N SER A 4 18.06 5.00 12.67
CA SER A 4 17.13 6.13 12.54
C SER A 4 17.84 7.37 13.07
N THR A 5 18.10 8.36 12.21
CA THR A 5 18.09 9.74 12.71
C THR A 5 16.63 10.07 13.02
N PRO A 6 16.29 10.78 14.12
CA PRO A 6 14.90 11.07 14.50
C PRO A 6 14.06 11.76 13.40
N ALA A 7 14.73 12.36 12.41
CA ALA A 7 14.14 13.00 11.24
C ALA A 7 14.10 12.13 9.96
N ALA A 8 14.57 10.87 10.01
CA ALA A 8 14.70 10.02 8.83
C ALA A 8 13.33 9.82 8.14
N LYS A 9 13.25 10.17 6.85
CA LYS A 9 12.04 9.98 6.04
C LYS A 9 11.71 8.51 5.83
N VAL A 10 12.74 7.65 5.85
CA VAL A 10 12.67 6.23 5.53
C VAL A 10 13.47 5.42 6.53
N ILE A 11 12.98 4.24 6.88
CA ILE A 11 13.68 3.24 7.69
C ILE A 11 13.94 2.01 6.81
N TYR A 12 15.21 1.64 6.68
CA TYR A 12 15.66 0.47 5.91
C TYR A 12 16.03 -0.67 6.84
N PHE A 13 15.54 -1.87 6.53
CA PHE A 13 16.09 -3.11 7.06
C PHE A 13 17.41 -3.42 6.36
N VAL A 14 18.47 -3.54 7.17
CA VAL A 14 19.83 -3.85 6.73
C VAL A 14 20.38 -5.01 7.54
N THR A 15 21.18 -5.85 6.90
CA THR A 15 21.92 -6.93 7.56
C THR A 15 23.10 -6.38 8.34
N ASP A 16 23.58 -7.14 9.33
CA ASP A 16 24.69 -6.71 10.16
C ASP A 16 26.01 -6.57 9.38
N ARG A 17 26.17 -7.33 8.29
CA ARG A 17 27.31 -7.19 7.37
C ARG A 17 27.29 -5.85 6.64
N ILE A 18 26.15 -5.44 6.09
CA ILE A 18 26.04 -4.13 5.45
C ILE A 18 26.28 -3.00 6.47
N LYS A 19 25.72 -3.14 7.68
CA LYS A 19 25.97 -2.16 8.75
C LYS A 19 27.46 -2.06 9.08
N SER A 20 28.11 -3.18 9.40
CA SER A 20 29.50 -3.20 9.86
C SER A 20 30.51 -2.87 8.75
N ASP A 21 30.33 -3.40 7.54
CA ASP A 21 31.33 -3.28 6.48
C ASP A 21 31.14 -2.05 5.58
N LEU A 22 29.90 -1.55 5.42
CA LEU A 22 29.61 -0.37 4.59
C LEU A 22 29.40 0.89 5.42
N MET A 23 28.55 0.83 6.44
CA MET A 23 28.13 2.02 7.19
C MET A 23 29.12 2.41 8.28
N ASP A 24 29.46 1.48 9.17
CA ASP A 24 30.28 1.76 10.35
C ASP A 24 31.75 2.03 9.98
N ARG A 25 32.21 1.55 8.82
CA ARG A 25 33.53 1.87 8.24
C ARG A 25 33.55 3.17 7.42
N GLY A 26 32.43 3.90 7.32
CA GLY A 26 32.35 5.16 6.58
C GLY A 26 32.52 5.03 5.06
N VAL A 27 32.33 3.84 4.49
CA VAL A 27 32.44 3.63 3.04
C VAL A 27 31.33 4.39 2.30
N GLN A 28 30.14 4.48 2.91
CA GLN A 28 29.03 5.28 2.40
C GLN A 28 29.33 6.79 2.27
N ASP A 29 30.34 7.30 2.97
CA ASP A 29 30.74 8.71 2.89
C ASP A 29 31.66 8.97 1.68
N ARG A 30 32.20 7.90 1.08
CA ARG A 30 33.15 7.94 -0.04
C ARG A 30 32.53 7.47 -1.36
N VAL A 31 31.35 6.87 -1.31
CA VAL A 31 30.65 6.29 -2.46
C VAL A 31 29.17 6.65 -2.38
N THR A 32 28.58 7.04 -3.50
CA THR A 32 27.14 7.32 -3.58
C THR A 32 26.33 6.03 -3.36
N VAL A 33 25.76 5.87 -2.17
CA VAL A 33 24.87 4.76 -1.84
C VAL A 33 23.42 5.17 -2.14
N ILE A 34 22.82 4.56 -3.17
CA ILE A 34 21.42 4.82 -3.54
C ILE A 34 20.45 4.12 -2.56
N ASN A 35 20.72 2.86 -2.23
CA ASN A 35 19.99 2.11 -1.21
C ASN A 35 20.92 1.00 -0.65
N SER A 36 20.90 0.80 0.67
CA SER A 36 21.71 -0.18 1.39
C SER A 36 20.88 -1.29 2.05
N GLY A 37 19.57 -1.36 1.77
CA GLY A 37 18.72 -2.40 2.31
C GLY A 37 17.32 -2.43 1.71
N VAL A 38 16.41 -3.09 2.42
CA VAL A 38 14.99 -3.11 2.06
C VAL A 38 14.30 -2.00 2.81
N LYS A 39 13.65 -1.09 2.11
CA LYS A 39 12.87 -0.05 2.77
C LYS A 39 11.65 -0.67 3.44
N SER A 40 11.59 -0.59 4.76
CA SER A 40 10.57 -1.26 5.57
C SER A 40 9.50 -0.29 6.05
N PHE A 41 9.87 0.94 6.37
CA PHE A 41 8.93 1.97 6.78
C PHE A 41 9.26 3.31 6.15
N GLU A 42 8.25 4.14 5.95
CA GLU A 42 8.41 5.53 5.53
C GLU A 42 7.47 6.45 6.29
N ARG A 43 7.89 7.70 6.49
CA ARG A 43 7.09 8.70 7.19
C ARG A 43 5.87 9.07 6.35
N CYS A 44 4.69 8.91 6.93
CA CYS A 44 3.42 9.26 6.31
C CYS A 44 3.02 10.68 6.70
N LYS A 45 2.77 11.52 5.70
CA LYS A 45 2.30 12.90 5.92
C LYS A 45 0.80 12.99 6.26
N MET A 46 0.06 11.88 6.14
CA MET A 46 -1.38 11.79 6.43
C MET A 46 -1.71 11.48 7.90
N GLY A 47 -0.75 11.69 8.81
CA GLY A 47 -0.96 11.55 10.25
C GLY A 47 -2.07 12.45 10.78
N ALA A 48 -2.56 12.14 11.98
CA ALA A 48 -3.51 13.01 12.68
C ALA A 48 -2.91 14.41 12.81
N ARG A 49 -3.59 15.39 12.19
CA ARG A 49 -3.34 16.81 12.43
C ARG A 49 -4.24 17.17 13.61
N GLU A 50 -3.65 17.53 14.74
CA GLU A 50 -4.43 18.13 15.83
C GLU A 50 -5.03 19.44 15.30
N GLU A 51 -6.31 19.66 15.58
CA GLU A 51 -7.15 20.69 14.96
C GLU A 51 -6.68 22.14 15.23
N ASN A 52 -5.70 22.34 16.11
CA ASN A 52 -5.10 23.64 16.42
C ASN A 52 -3.55 23.60 16.56
N ASP A 53 -2.88 22.58 16.02
CA ASP A 53 -1.41 22.52 16.04
C ASP A 53 -0.83 22.96 14.68
N PRO A 54 -0.07 24.08 14.61
CA PRO A 54 0.61 24.51 13.39
C PRO A 54 1.78 23.61 12.98
N ARG A 55 2.18 22.64 13.82
CA ARG A 55 3.24 21.68 13.51
C ARG A 55 2.73 20.60 12.55
N PRO A 56 3.57 20.10 11.62
CA PRO A 56 3.21 18.97 10.76
C PRO A 56 2.81 17.76 11.63
N ALA A 57 1.76 17.05 11.19
CA ALA A 57 1.22 15.88 11.88
C ALA A 57 2.35 14.99 12.43
N LYS A 58 2.32 14.69 13.73
CA LYS A 58 3.39 13.96 14.43
C LYS A 58 3.70 12.63 13.70
N GLY A 59 4.82 12.64 12.98
CA GLY A 59 5.81 11.57 12.79
C GLY A 59 5.34 10.13 12.63
N SER A 60 4.18 9.87 12.04
CA SER A 60 3.67 8.51 11.94
C SER A 60 4.32 7.80 10.76
N TYR A 61 4.94 6.65 11.00
CA TYR A 61 5.49 5.80 9.97
C TYR A 61 4.41 4.86 9.43
N ARG A 62 4.46 4.60 8.13
CA ARG A 62 3.76 3.48 7.52
C ARG A 62 4.74 2.40 7.13
N VAL A 63 4.25 1.17 7.08
CA VAL A 63 4.97 0.09 6.39
C VAL A 63 5.16 0.50 4.93
N ALA A 64 6.32 0.24 4.34
CA ALA A 64 6.55 0.43 2.92
C ALA A 64 6.10 -0.83 2.18
N GLN A 65 5.47 -0.67 1.01
CA GLN A 65 4.95 -1.81 0.24
C GLN A 65 6.06 -2.81 -0.11
N GLU A 66 7.23 -2.33 -0.51
CA GLU A 66 8.39 -3.19 -0.84
C GLU A 66 8.91 -4.04 0.34
N GLY A 67 8.75 -3.53 1.56
CA GLY A 67 9.20 -4.18 2.80
C GLY A 67 8.11 -5.00 3.49
N VAL A 68 6.86 -4.96 3.00
CA VAL A 68 5.71 -5.54 3.70
C VAL A 68 5.90 -7.03 3.96
N HIS A 69 6.51 -7.78 3.03
CA HIS A 69 6.74 -9.21 3.15
C HIS A 69 7.75 -9.60 4.24
N PHE A 70 8.64 -8.68 4.60
CA PHE A 70 9.59 -8.87 5.70
C PHE A 70 8.99 -8.45 7.04
N VAL A 71 8.05 -7.52 7.03
CA VAL A 71 7.40 -7.02 8.25
C VAL A 71 6.22 -7.92 8.66
N MET A 72 5.42 -8.37 7.69
CA MET A 72 4.19 -9.15 7.89
C MET A 72 4.34 -10.38 8.80
N PRO A 73 5.39 -11.22 8.67
CA PRO A 73 5.58 -12.38 9.56
C PRO A 73 5.69 -12.02 11.04
N HIS A 74 6.03 -10.76 11.34
CA HIS A 74 6.23 -10.25 12.69
C HIS A 74 5.11 -9.31 13.13
N MET A 75 4.10 -9.04 12.28
CA MET A 75 2.96 -8.21 12.62
C MET A 75 1.93 -9.00 13.41
N THR A 76 1.72 -8.62 14.67
CA THR A 76 0.69 -9.21 15.54
C THR A 76 -0.60 -8.37 15.61
N LYS A 77 -0.57 -7.15 15.08
CA LYS A 77 -1.68 -6.17 15.13
C LYS A 77 -1.80 -5.45 13.80
N ARG A 78 -2.96 -4.85 13.55
CA ARG A 78 -3.23 -4.00 12.37
C ARG A 78 -3.03 -4.73 11.04
N VAL A 79 -3.36 -6.02 11.02
CA VAL A 79 -3.49 -6.85 9.83
C VAL A 79 -4.97 -7.23 9.69
N VAL A 80 -5.54 -7.02 8.51
CA VAL A 80 -6.96 -7.32 8.24
C VAL A 80 -7.07 -8.22 7.02
N SER A 81 -7.70 -9.37 7.16
CA SER A 81 -8.03 -10.23 6.02
C SER A 81 -9.28 -9.73 5.31
N ALA A 82 -9.15 -9.50 4.00
CA ALA A 82 -10.23 -9.18 3.06
C ALA A 82 -10.55 -10.40 2.18
N ASP A 83 -11.81 -10.54 1.75
CA ASP A 83 -12.12 -11.43 0.62
C ASP A 83 -11.64 -10.83 -0.72
N ALA A 84 -11.83 -11.56 -1.81
CA ALA A 84 -11.36 -11.16 -3.14
C ALA A 84 -11.97 -9.82 -3.60
N ASP A 85 -13.26 -9.61 -3.37
CA ASP A 85 -13.98 -8.42 -3.82
C ASP A 85 -13.50 -7.17 -3.07
N ASP A 86 -13.45 -7.22 -1.74
CA ASP A 86 -12.98 -6.09 -0.94
C ASP A 86 -11.47 -5.85 -1.14
N PHE A 87 -10.67 -6.90 -1.32
CA PHE A 87 -9.26 -6.77 -1.67
C PHE A 87 -9.07 -6.09 -3.04
N ALA A 88 -9.89 -6.44 -4.04
CA ALA A 88 -9.87 -5.79 -5.35
C ALA A 88 -10.31 -4.31 -5.26
N LYS A 89 -11.32 -4.00 -4.44
CA LYS A 89 -11.73 -2.60 -4.16
C LYS A 89 -10.58 -1.80 -3.52
N CYS A 90 -9.79 -2.40 -2.63
CA CYS A 90 -8.62 -1.75 -2.03
C CYS A 90 -7.56 -1.33 -3.06
N LEU A 91 -7.53 -1.92 -4.26
CA LEU A 91 -6.60 -1.55 -5.32
C LEU A 91 -7.02 -0.28 -6.07
N ARG A 92 -8.21 0.28 -5.83
CA ARG A 92 -8.65 1.53 -6.48
C ARG A 92 -7.76 2.72 -6.09
N GLU A 93 -7.86 3.80 -6.86
CA GLU A 93 -7.16 5.04 -6.56
C GLU A 93 -8.00 5.96 -5.68
N GLY A 94 -7.35 6.84 -4.92
CA GLY A 94 -8.01 7.81 -4.05
C GLY A 94 -8.40 7.28 -2.66
N PHE A 95 -9.23 8.07 -1.98
CA PHE A 95 -9.76 7.75 -0.65
C PHE A 95 -11.04 6.91 -0.79
N LEU A 96 -11.02 5.71 -0.22
CA LEU A 96 -12.11 4.74 -0.29
C LEU A 96 -12.92 4.80 0.99
N ARG A 97 -14.22 5.07 0.90
CA ARG A 97 -15.10 5.11 2.07
C ARG A 97 -15.33 3.70 2.62
N LEU A 98 -15.44 3.59 3.94
CA LEU A 98 -15.68 2.33 4.63
C LEU A 98 -17.00 1.67 4.19
N ASP A 99 -18.01 2.45 3.88
CA ASP A 99 -19.32 2.00 3.39
C ASP A 99 -19.31 1.40 1.97
N SER A 100 -18.19 1.52 1.23
CA SER A 100 -18.05 0.90 -0.09
C SER A 100 -17.61 -0.58 -0.04
N PHE A 101 -17.24 -1.06 1.16
CA PHE A 101 -16.80 -2.43 1.40
C PHE A 101 -17.92 -3.29 1.99
N GLY A 102 -17.77 -4.61 1.99
CA GLY A 102 -18.70 -5.50 2.68
C GLY A 102 -18.69 -5.26 4.19
N ASP A 103 -19.85 -5.46 4.84
CA ASP A 103 -20.07 -5.12 6.27
C ASP A 103 -19.01 -5.70 7.21
N VAL A 104 -18.59 -6.96 6.96
CA VAL A 104 -17.58 -7.64 7.77
C VAL A 104 -16.22 -6.94 7.67
N PHE A 105 -15.79 -6.56 6.47
CA PHE A 105 -14.51 -5.89 6.27
C PHE A 105 -14.59 -4.43 6.75
N ALA A 106 -15.67 -3.73 6.44
CA ALA A 106 -15.94 -2.37 6.90
C ALA A 106 -15.94 -2.28 8.44
N GLY A 107 -16.55 -3.24 9.13
CA GLY A 107 -16.54 -3.34 10.59
C GLY A 107 -15.12 -3.50 11.16
N LYS A 108 -14.30 -4.36 10.55
CA LYS A 108 -12.87 -4.49 10.92
C LYS A 108 -12.11 -3.18 10.71
N LEU A 109 -12.32 -2.50 9.60
CA LEU A 109 -11.70 -1.19 9.32
C LEU A 109 -12.18 -0.09 10.28
N GLY A 110 -13.45 -0.13 10.68
CA GLY A 110 -14.04 0.80 11.65
C GLY A 110 -13.45 0.66 13.05
N GLY A 111 -13.10 -0.56 13.46
CA GLY A 111 -12.43 -0.84 14.73
C GLY A 111 -10.94 -0.51 14.76
N LEU A 112 -10.33 -0.13 13.63
CA LEU A 112 -8.92 0.27 13.60
C LEU A 112 -8.74 1.74 13.97
N GLU A 113 -7.74 2.00 14.82
CA GLU A 113 -7.20 3.35 15.00
C GLU A 113 -6.65 3.91 13.69
N GLN A 114 -6.62 5.25 13.58
CA GLN A 114 -6.01 5.92 12.45
C GLN A 114 -4.54 5.51 12.29
N GLY A 115 -4.04 5.43 11.05
CA GLY A 115 -2.66 5.06 10.75
C GLY A 115 -2.49 3.89 9.79
N SER A 116 -1.25 3.40 9.70
CA SER A 116 -0.85 2.32 8.79
C SER A 116 -1.45 0.98 9.20
N PHE A 117 -1.89 0.20 8.24
CA PHE A 117 -2.28 -1.20 8.45
C PHE A 117 -2.00 -1.99 7.17
N VAL A 118 -2.09 -3.31 7.25
CA VAL A 118 -1.93 -4.19 6.09
C VAL A 118 -3.22 -4.95 5.85
N VAL A 119 -3.63 -5.01 4.59
CA VAL A 119 -4.69 -5.90 4.13
C VAL A 119 -4.06 -7.13 3.50
N ALA A 120 -4.47 -8.30 3.95
CA ALA A 120 -4.10 -9.58 3.35
C ALA A 120 -5.31 -10.16 2.60
N LEU A 121 -5.08 -10.76 1.44
CA LEU A 121 -6.13 -11.56 0.80
C LEU A 121 -6.36 -12.83 1.65
N ARG A 122 -7.62 -13.13 1.94
CA ARG A 122 -8.01 -14.31 2.72
C ARG A 122 -7.47 -15.59 2.07
N GLY A 123 -6.83 -16.44 2.88
CA GLY A 123 -6.16 -17.66 2.42
C GLY A 123 -4.69 -17.45 2.01
N HIS A 124 -4.21 -16.20 2.01
CA HIS A 124 -2.83 -15.84 1.65
C HIS A 124 -2.11 -15.10 2.79
N GLU A 125 -2.66 -15.08 4.00
CA GLU A 125 -2.10 -14.34 5.15
C GLU A 125 -0.67 -14.74 5.47
N ASN A 126 -0.35 -16.03 5.29
CA ASN A 126 0.97 -16.60 5.54
C ASN A 126 1.73 -16.93 4.24
N ASP A 127 1.16 -16.64 3.07
CA ASP A 127 1.80 -16.91 1.78
C ASP A 127 2.68 -15.73 1.35
N LEU A 128 3.92 -15.75 1.84
CA LEU A 128 4.93 -14.74 1.52
C LEU A 128 5.43 -14.83 0.07
N VAL A 129 5.21 -15.96 -0.61
CA VAL A 129 5.64 -16.18 -2.00
C VAL A 129 4.67 -15.49 -2.96
N ARG A 130 3.36 -15.64 -2.72
CA ARG A 130 2.32 -15.03 -3.57
C ARG A 130 2.18 -13.53 -3.33
N LYS A 131 2.62 -13.00 -2.19
CA LYS A 131 2.73 -11.55 -1.92
C LYS A 131 1.38 -10.82 -2.02
N MET A 132 0.30 -11.40 -1.50
CA MET A 132 -1.07 -10.83 -1.57
C MET A 132 -1.36 -9.89 -0.40
N PHE A 133 -0.51 -8.85 -0.26
CA PHE A 133 -0.60 -7.86 0.82
C PHE A 133 -0.65 -6.44 0.25
N LEU A 134 -1.50 -5.61 0.83
CA LEU A 134 -1.61 -4.19 0.51
C LEU A 134 -1.34 -3.37 1.76
N VAL A 135 -0.33 -2.50 1.70
CA VAL A 135 -0.18 -1.46 2.72
C VAL A 135 -1.26 -0.40 2.51
N MET A 136 -2.00 -0.12 3.58
CA MET A 136 -3.06 0.87 3.59
C MET A 136 -2.92 1.84 4.77
N TRP A 137 -3.67 2.93 4.70
CA TRP A 137 -3.78 3.91 5.77
C TRP A 137 -5.23 4.20 6.10
N ARG A 138 -5.54 4.17 7.38
CA ARG A 138 -6.85 4.50 7.94
C ARG A 138 -6.86 5.96 8.38
N ARG A 139 -7.83 6.74 7.93
CA ARG A 139 -8.16 8.06 8.50
C ARG A 139 -9.48 7.93 9.27
N ARG A 140 -10.24 8.97 9.63
CA ARG A 140 -11.72 8.90 9.84
C ARG A 140 -12.38 8.05 8.75
N ASP A 141 -13.66 7.65 8.72
CA ASP A 141 -14.45 7.01 7.62
C ASP A 141 -13.92 6.61 6.18
N VAL A 142 -12.74 6.99 5.72
CA VAL A 142 -11.99 6.53 4.55
C VAL A 142 -10.68 5.75 4.84
N VAL A 143 -10.24 4.98 3.86
CA VAL A 143 -8.91 4.36 3.76
C VAL A 143 -8.22 4.73 2.45
N ASN A 144 -6.90 4.62 2.41
CA ASN A 144 -6.12 4.84 1.18
C ASN A 144 -5.08 3.74 1.00
N CYS A 145 -4.86 3.33 -0.25
CA CYS A 145 -3.92 2.28 -0.63
C CYS A 145 -2.57 2.88 -1.07
N PHE A 146 -1.49 2.51 -0.37
CA PHE A 146 -0.14 3.06 -0.57
C PHE A 146 0.76 2.13 -1.38
N VAL A 147 0.16 1.50 -2.39
CA VAL A 147 0.81 0.66 -3.38
C VAL A 147 0.97 1.48 -4.66
N SER A 148 2.11 1.36 -5.33
CA SER A 148 2.33 2.10 -6.59
C SER A 148 1.33 1.64 -7.66
N LYS A 149 1.05 2.50 -8.65
CA LYS A 149 0.08 2.17 -9.72
C LYS A 149 0.49 0.89 -10.47
N ILE A 150 1.77 0.77 -10.80
CA ILE A 150 2.34 -0.40 -11.49
C ILE A 150 2.17 -1.67 -10.64
N GLU A 151 2.47 -1.61 -9.33
CA GLU A 151 2.26 -2.77 -8.44
C GLU A 151 0.78 -3.10 -8.28
N LYS A 152 -0.11 -2.10 -8.21
CA LYS A 152 -1.57 -2.34 -8.17
C LYS A 152 -2.02 -3.10 -9.41
N GLU A 153 -1.53 -2.72 -10.59
CA GLU A 153 -1.82 -3.41 -11.85
C GLU A 153 -1.27 -4.84 -11.86
N ALA A 154 -0.06 -5.06 -11.36
CA ALA A 154 0.52 -6.39 -11.22
C ALA A 154 -0.30 -7.29 -10.27
N ILE A 155 -0.77 -6.73 -9.15
CA ILE A 155 -1.62 -7.45 -8.20
C ILE A 155 -2.99 -7.75 -8.82
N ARG A 156 -3.61 -6.81 -9.54
CA ARG A 156 -4.86 -7.07 -10.28
C ARG A 156 -4.68 -8.18 -11.32
N SER A 157 -3.58 -8.17 -12.06
CA SER A 157 -3.25 -9.22 -13.02
C SER A 157 -3.15 -10.59 -12.33
N LYS A 158 -2.50 -10.65 -11.17
CA LYS A 158 -2.41 -11.87 -10.36
C LYS A 158 -3.77 -12.34 -9.84
N LEU A 159 -4.65 -11.44 -9.41
CA LEU A 159 -6.00 -11.78 -8.99
C LEU A 159 -6.80 -12.44 -10.13
N ARG A 160 -6.70 -11.89 -11.35
CA ARG A 160 -7.33 -12.48 -12.54
C ARG A 160 -6.78 -13.86 -12.86
N ALA A 161 -5.45 -14.00 -12.87
CA ALA A 161 -4.80 -15.28 -13.16
C ALA A 161 -5.16 -16.38 -12.14
N LEU A 162 -5.48 -16.00 -10.91
CA LEU A 162 -5.91 -16.92 -9.85
C LEU A 162 -7.44 -17.12 -9.81
N GLY A 163 -8.20 -16.51 -10.71
CA GLY A 163 -9.66 -16.65 -10.79
C GLY A 163 -10.44 -15.89 -9.72
N TYR A 164 -9.83 -14.92 -9.05
CA TYR A 164 -10.49 -14.10 -8.01
C TYR A 164 -11.30 -12.94 -8.57
N VAL A 165 -11.01 -12.50 -9.79
CA VAL A 165 -11.69 -11.40 -10.48
C VAL A 165 -11.83 -11.78 -11.94
N GLU A 166 -12.97 -11.47 -12.55
CA GLU A 166 -13.18 -11.70 -13.98
C GLU A 166 -12.14 -10.94 -14.82
N SER A 167 -11.64 -11.59 -15.86
CA SER A 167 -10.80 -10.95 -16.86
C SER A 167 -11.67 -9.99 -17.67
N SER A 168 -11.51 -8.68 -17.45
CA SER A 168 -12.13 -7.63 -18.25
C SER A 168 -11.47 -7.48 -19.64
N GLU A 169 -11.14 -8.59 -20.29
CA GLU A 169 -10.73 -8.61 -21.69
C GLU A 169 -11.96 -8.94 -22.54
N GLY A 170 -12.66 -7.91 -23.03
CA GLY A 170 -13.82 -8.11 -23.92
C GLY A 170 -14.93 -7.04 -23.93
N LYS A 171 -14.73 -5.82 -23.43
CA LYS A 171 -15.69 -4.71 -23.63
C LYS A 171 -15.00 -3.42 -24.09
N GLU A 172 -14.35 -3.49 -25.24
CA GLU A 172 -14.31 -2.36 -26.18
C GLU A 172 -15.03 -2.83 -27.44
N GLY A 173 -16.36 -2.73 -27.40
CA GLY A 173 -17.25 -2.96 -28.54
C GLY A 173 -17.93 -1.63 -28.87
N GLY A 174 -17.70 -1.18 -30.10
CA GLY A 174 -18.03 0.10 -30.71
C GLY A 174 -19.26 0.85 -30.19
N ASN A 175 -19.09 2.16 -30.05
CA ASN A 175 -20.15 3.10 -30.34
C ASN A 175 -19.53 4.24 -31.16
N GLY A 176 -19.53 4.02 -32.48
CA GLY A 176 -19.07 4.96 -33.50
C GLY A 176 -20.05 4.90 -34.66
N GLU A 177 -21.25 5.42 -34.44
CA GLU A 177 -22.31 5.75 -35.41
C GLU A 177 -23.13 6.83 -34.68
N GLU A 178 -23.52 7.97 -35.24
CA GLU A 178 -23.62 8.39 -36.63
C GLU A 178 -23.81 9.93 -36.57
N ALA A 179 -23.06 10.71 -37.34
CA ALA A 179 -23.33 12.14 -37.47
C ALA A 179 -24.49 12.33 -38.47
N PRO A 180 -25.57 13.05 -38.12
CA PRO A 180 -26.62 13.29 -39.09
C PRO A 180 -26.17 14.28 -40.16
N ASP A 181 -26.27 13.77 -41.37
CA ASP A 181 -26.27 14.41 -42.68
C ASP A 181 -26.90 15.82 -42.69
N ALA A 182 -26.12 16.79 -43.16
CA ALA A 182 -26.59 18.14 -43.43
C ALA A 182 -27.05 18.22 -44.89
N GLY A 183 -28.34 17.96 -45.11
CA GLY A 183 -29.01 18.10 -46.41
C GLY A 183 -29.88 19.35 -46.50
N ALA A 184 -29.41 20.30 -47.31
CA ALA A 184 -30.11 21.24 -48.20
C ALA A 184 -31.31 22.09 -47.71
N GLY A 185 -31.15 23.42 -47.85
CA GLY A 185 -32.20 24.44 -47.86
C GLY A 185 -31.61 25.81 -48.16
#